data_AF-A0A8X6TAF9-F1
#
_entry.id   AF-A0A8X6TAF9-F1
#
_cell.length_a   1.000
_cell.length_b   1.000
_cell.length_c   1.000
_cell.angle_alpha   90.00
_cell.angle_beta   90.00
_cell.angle_gamma   90.00
#
_symmetry.space_group_name_H-M   'P 1'
#
loop_
_entity.id
_entity.type
_entity.pdbx_description
1 polymer ?
#
loop_
_entity_poly.entity_id
_entity_poly.type
_entity_poly.pdbx_seq_one_letter_code
_entity_poly.pdbx_strand_id
1 'polypeptide(L)'
;KGYVRSEAVATLFVQKSDTARRKYATIINIKTNIDGYKDKGIMFPSSEMQKRLLEEVYQECKLSPLKVSYVEAHGTGTVAGDPVELAAVADVFCPGREGPLWVGSVKSNMGHSEPVSGLCGVIKILISMEKGVLPPNLHYYKPNPAIPALISDQIKIPTDCTPWNADYAAASTFGLGGVNVHVVLKSNGDGTKRQQNSAFPQLVLYSGRTQDSVRYLFEYLQICAKEQNTPGGLSREFFALLHKSVYSSSKLKPYRGYKLLVNDGKISEIKVL
;
A
#
# COMPACT_ATOMS: atom_id res chain seq x y z
N LYS A 1 -4.07 24.32 -11.39
CA LYS A 1 -3.23 23.48 -12.29
C LYS A 1 -1.89 23.31 -11.61
N GLY A 2 -1.44 22.08 -11.36
CA GLY A 2 -0.35 21.79 -10.42
C GLY A 2 -0.85 20.97 -9.22
N TYR A 3 0.02 20.74 -8.24
CA TYR A 3 -0.29 19.90 -7.08
C TYR A 3 -0.64 20.73 -5.83
N VAL A 4 -1.32 20.10 -4.88
CA VAL A 4 -1.58 20.66 -3.54
C VAL A 4 -0.51 20.13 -2.59
N ARG A 5 0.19 21.00 -1.85
CA ARG A 5 1.17 20.56 -0.84
C ARG A 5 0.46 19.83 0.31
N SER A 6 1.08 18.81 0.88
CA SER A 6 0.54 18.13 2.04
C SER A 6 1.61 17.63 2.99
N GLU A 7 1.19 17.20 4.17
CA GLU A 7 2.05 16.66 5.21
C GLU A 7 1.82 15.15 5.33
N ALA A 8 2.88 14.40 5.62
CA ALA A 8 2.78 12.99 5.95
C ALA A 8 3.98 12.53 6.79
N VAL A 9 3.73 11.57 7.68
CA VAL A 9 4.79 10.79 8.34
C VAL A 9 4.46 9.33 8.08
N ALA A 10 5.35 8.63 7.37
CA ALA A 10 5.16 7.25 6.98
C ALA A 10 6.40 6.42 7.31
N THR A 11 6.19 5.17 7.70
CA THR A 11 7.28 4.22 7.95
C THR A 11 6.85 2.84 7.47
N LEU A 12 7.75 2.18 6.74
CA LEU A 12 7.61 0.79 6.34
C LEU A 12 8.74 -0.01 6.97
N PHE A 13 8.41 -1.20 7.49
CA PHE A 13 9.41 -2.12 8.02
C PHE A 13 9.67 -3.23 7.01
N VAL A 14 10.87 -3.22 6.40
CA VAL A 14 11.29 -4.22 5.42
C VAL A 14 12.09 -5.31 6.11
N GLN A 15 11.73 -6.56 5.88
CA GLN A 15 12.37 -7.73 6.47
C GLN A 15 12.65 -8.79 5.39
N LYS A 16 13.63 -9.66 5.65
CA LYS A 16 13.77 -10.89 4.87
C LYS A 16 12.52 -11.76 5.05
N SER A 17 12.02 -12.33 3.96
CA SER A 17 10.72 -13.03 3.93
C SER A 17 10.67 -14.23 4.89
N ASP A 18 11.76 -14.96 5.07
CA ASP A 18 11.87 -16.08 6.01
C ASP A 18 11.70 -15.68 7.49
N THR A 19 12.09 -14.45 7.84
CA THR A 19 11.98 -13.92 9.22
C THR A 19 10.68 -13.14 9.48
N ALA A 20 10.01 -12.68 8.43
CA ALA A 20 8.84 -11.83 8.54
C ALA A 20 7.63 -12.62 9.08
N ARG A 21 6.99 -12.08 10.12
CA ARG A 21 5.75 -12.65 10.71
C ARG A 21 4.51 -12.21 9.95
N ARG A 22 4.39 -10.89 9.74
CA ARG A 22 3.40 -10.28 8.83
C ARG A 22 4.06 -9.94 7.51
N LYS A 23 3.37 -10.22 6.41
CA LYS A 23 3.85 -9.84 5.08
C LYS A 23 2.70 -9.23 4.26
N TYR A 24 2.69 -7.91 4.13
CA TYR A 24 1.71 -7.21 3.29
C TYR A 24 1.94 -7.47 1.79
N ALA A 25 3.18 -7.29 1.34
CA ALA A 25 3.61 -7.60 -0.01
C ALA A 25 5.08 -8.01 -0.01
N THR A 26 5.53 -8.60 -1.12
CA THR A 26 6.94 -8.84 -1.42
C THR A 26 7.40 -7.81 -2.44
N ILE A 27 8.52 -7.12 -2.18
CA ILE A 27 9.17 -6.26 -3.17
C ILE A 27 9.87 -7.18 -4.17
N ILE A 28 9.39 -7.18 -5.42
CA ILE A 28 9.96 -8.01 -6.49
C ILE A 28 11.19 -7.33 -7.08
N ASN A 29 11.09 -6.03 -7.33
CA ASN A 29 12.21 -5.19 -7.74
C ASN A 29 11.91 -3.72 -7.39
N ILE A 30 12.96 -2.93 -7.19
CA ILE A 30 12.91 -1.48 -7.06
C ILE A 30 14.13 -0.90 -7.76
N LYS A 31 13.93 0.10 -8.60
CA LYS A 31 15.02 0.75 -9.33
C LYS A 31 14.85 2.25 -9.35
N THR A 32 15.97 2.94 -9.54
CA THR A 32 16.02 4.37 -9.78
C THR A 32 16.88 4.70 -11.01
N ASN A 33 16.51 5.76 -11.71
CA ASN A 33 17.36 6.42 -12.70
C ASN A 33 17.20 7.95 -12.62
N ILE A 34 17.87 8.67 -13.51
CA ILE A 34 17.79 10.13 -13.61
C ILE A 34 17.50 10.58 -15.04
N ASP A 35 16.70 11.63 -15.18
CA ASP A 35 16.32 12.21 -16.47
C ASP A 35 17.49 12.72 -17.32
N GLY A 36 18.60 13.13 -16.69
CA GLY A 36 19.74 13.71 -17.38
C GLY A 36 19.46 15.09 -17.99
N TYR A 37 20.20 15.42 -19.06
CA TYR A 37 20.06 16.68 -19.78
C TYR A 37 18.75 16.72 -20.57
N LYS A 38 18.06 17.86 -20.53
CA LYS A 38 16.79 18.09 -21.20
C LYS A 38 16.75 19.52 -21.73
N ASP A 39 16.43 19.70 -23.02
CA ASP A 39 16.35 21.02 -23.66
C ASP A 39 15.33 21.96 -22.97
N LYS A 40 14.27 21.38 -22.42
CA LYS A 40 13.18 22.10 -21.72
C LYS A 40 13.52 22.46 -20.27
N GLY A 41 14.74 22.17 -19.82
CA GLY A 41 15.22 22.47 -18.48
C GLY A 41 15.04 21.32 -17.48
N ILE A 42 15.69 21.45 -16.32
CA ILE A 42 15.80 20.40 -15.30
C ILE A 42 14.44 19.95 -14.74
N MET A 43 13.47 20.85 -14.69
CA MET A 43 12.15 20.63 -14.08
C MET A 43 11.15 19.94 -15.01
N PHE A 44 11.46 19.85 -16.32
CA PHE A 44 10.58 19.20 -17.28
C PHE A 44 10.79 17.68 -17.21
N PRO A 45 9.77 16.82 -17.07
CA PRO A 45 9.98 15.38 -16.95
C PRO A 45 10.39 14.73 -18.29
N SER A 46 11.21 13.67 -18.25
CA SER A 46 11.59 12.91 -19.45
C SER A 46 10.75 11.63 -19.61
N SER A 47 9.91 11.59 -20.66
CA SER A 47 9.13 10.39 -21.01
C SER A 47 10.04 9.20 -21.31
N GLU A 48 11.14 9.44 -22.04
CA GLU A 48 12.10 8.42 -22.42
C GLU A 48 12.75 7.77 -21.19
N MET A 49 13.20 8.58 -20.24
CA MET A 49 13.87 8.06 -19.05
C MET A 49 12.90 7.38 -18.08
N GLN A 50 11.65 7.85 -17.99
CA GLN A 50 10.61 7.16 -17.25
C GLN A 50 10.27 5.81 -17.88
N LYS A 51 10.05 5.76 -19.21
CA LYS A 51 9.81 4.51 -19.95
C LYS A 51 10.97 3.52 -19.77
N ARG A 52 12.20 3.98 -19.94
CA ARG A 52 13.41 3.17 -19.76
C ARG A 52 13.49 2.59 -18.35
N LEU A 53 13.19 3.39 -17.32
CA LEU A 53 13.15 2.90 -15.93
C LEU A 53 12.16 1.75 -15.79
N LEU A 54 10.94 1.92 -16.32
CA LEU A 54 9.91 0.90 -16.26
C LEU A 54 10.39 -0.38 -16.97
N GLU A 55 10.84 -0.28 -18.22
CA GLU A 55 11.33 -1.43 -19.00
C GLU A 55 12.46 -2.19 -18.29
N GLU A 56 13.48 -1.47 -17.79
CA GLU A 56 14.61 -2.08 -17.09
C GLU A 56 14.16 -2.85 -15.83
N VAL A 57 13.21 -2.31 -15.06
CA VAL A 57 12.70 -2.99 -13.86
C VAL A 57 12.09 -4.35 -14.21
N TYR A 58 11.24 -4.39 -15.25
CA TYR A 58 10.55 -5.62 -15.67
C TYR A 58 11.49 -6.62 -16.36
N GLN A 59 12.48 -6.14 -17.11
CA GLN A 59 13.53 -6.97 -17.68
C GLN A 59 14.39 -7.64 -16.60
N GLU A 60 14.84 -6.88 -15.60
CA GLU A 60 15.68 -7.39 -14.51
C GLU A 60 14.98 -8.45 -13.66
N CYS A 61 13.70 -8.21 -13.31
CA CYS A 61 12.93 -9.16 -12.51
C CYS A 61 12.24 -10.26 -13.34
N LYS A 62 12.44 -10.28 -14.66
CA LYS A 62 11.87 -11.26 -15.60
C LYS A 62 10.35 -11.40 -15.42
N LEU A 63 9.67 -10.27 -15.18
CA LEU A 63 8.23 -10.21 -14.97
C LEU A 63 7.59 -9.53 -16.18
N SER A 64 6.59 -10.18 -16.79
CA SER A 64 5.80 -9.52 -17.84
C SER A 64 5.01 -8.35 -17.26
N PRO A 65 5.06 -7.14 -17.86
CA PRO A 65 4.24 -6.00 -17.46
C PRO A 65 2.72 -6.29 -17.47
N LEU A 66 2.28 -7.26 -18.28
CA LEU A 66 0.88 -7.70 -18.35
C LEU A 66 0.35 -8.27 -17.04
N LYS A 67 1.24 -8.78 -16.17
CA LYS A 67 0.86 -9.30 -14.85
C LYS A 67 0.51 -8.20 -13.84
N VAL A 68 0.97 -6.97 -14.08
CA VAL A 68 0.64 -5.82 -13.24
C VAL A 68 -0.76 -5.34 -13.61
N SER A 69 -1.65 -5.27 -12.62
CA SER A 69 -3.05 -4.86 -12.85
C SER A 69 -3.32 -3.42 -12.41
N TYR A 70 -2.44 -2.89 -11.56
CA TYR A 70 -2.56 -1.56 -10.97
C TYR A 70 -1.19 -0.86 -10.94
N VAL A 71 -1.16 0.40 -11.39
CA VAL A 71 -0.01 1.29 -11.21
C VAL A 71 -0.44 2.51 -10.38
N GLU A 72 0.20 2.70 -9.25
CA GLU A 72 0.17 3.95 -8.49
C GLU A 72 1.11 4.94 -9.18
N ALA A 73 0.55 5.87 -9.94
CA ALA A 73 1.30 6.90 -10.62
C ALA A 73 1.84 7.95 -9.64
N HIS A 74 2.89 8.65 -10.05
CA HIS A 74 3.32 9.88 -9.39
C HIS A 74 2.19 10.93 -9.46
N GLY A 75 1.54 11.10 -10.61
CA GLY A 75 0.20 11.68 -10.77
C GLY A 75 -0.04 12.97 -9.97
N THR A 76 0.68 14.03 -10.32
CA THR A 76 0.66 15.32 -9.60
C THR A 76 -0.39 16.30 -10.09
N GLY A 77 -1.12 15.99 -11.15
CA GLY A 77 -2.12 16.91 -11.72
C GLY A 77 -1.47 18.05 -12.51
N THR A 78 -0.25 17.83 -13.01
CA THR A 78 0.49 18.85 -13.76
C THR A 78 0.20 18.72 -15.25
N VAL A 79 0.06 19.86 -15.93
CA VAL A 79 -0.29 19.88 -17.37
C VAL A 79 0.77 19.18 -18.21
N ALA A 80 2.04 19.30 -17.83
CA ALA A 80 3.15 18.69 -18.55
C ALA A 80 3.48 17.27 -18.04
N GLY A 81 3.40 17.03 -16.73
CA GLY A 81 3.86 15.76 -16.14
C GLY A 81 2.90 14.60 -16.36
N ASP A 82 1.60 14.81 -16.18
CA ASP A 82 0.63 13.71 -16.31
C ASP A 82 0.64 13.07 -17.71
N PRO A 83 0.69 13.83 -18.83
CA PRO A 83 0.81 13.23 -20.16
C PRO A 83 2.13 12.49 -20.39
N VAL A 84 3.24 13.02 -19.87
CA VAL A 84 4.56 12.38 -19.99
C VAL A 84 4.58 11.04 -19.25
N GLU A 85 4.11 11.03 -18.01
CA GLU A 85 4.07 9.82 -17.19
C GLU A 85 3.13 8.77 -17.76
N LEU A 86 1.88 9.14 -18.10
CA LEU A 86 0.91 8.16 -18.59
C LEU A 86 1.22 7.65 -19.98
N ALA A 87 1.96 8.41 -20.81
CA ALA A 87 2.51 7.87 -22.06
C ALA A 87 3.53 6.75 -21.80
N ALA A 88 4.48 6.97 -20.88
CA ALA A 88 5.46 5.94 -20.51
C ALA A 88 4.79 4.70 -19.89
N VAL A 89 3.77 4.89 -19.05
CA VAL A 89 2.98 3.78 -18.49
C VAL A 89 2.22 3.03 -19.60
N ALA A 90 1.54 3.75 -20.50
CA ALA A 90 0.80 3.12 -21.59
C ALA A 90 1.72 2.28 -22.49
N ASP A 91 2.87 2.83 -22.87
CA ASP A 91 3.86 2.17 -23.71
C ASP A 91 4.38 0.83 -23.14
N VAL A 92 4.50 0.74 -21.81
CA VAL A 92 5.08 -0.45 -21.15
C VAL A 92 4.02 -1.47 -20.75
N PHE A 93 2.85 -1.02 -20.30
CA PHE A 93 1.88 -1.90 -19.64
C PHE A 93 0.65 -2.26 -20.48
N CYS A 94 0.35 -1.50 -21.54
CA CYS A 94 -0.84 -1.71 -22.37
C CYS A 94 -0.63 -2.62 -23.61
N PRO A 95 0.56 -2.73 -24.24
CA PRO A 95 0.72 -3.61 -25.40
C PRO A 95 0.39 -5.07 -25.09
N GLY A 96 -0.55 -5.64 -25.84
CA GLY A 96 -0.99 -7.04 -25.67
C GLY A 96 -1.89 -7.29 -24.45
N ARG A 97 -2.40 -6.25 -23.80
CA ARG A 97 -3.34 -6.37 -22.67
C ARG A 97 -4.79 -6.51 -23.17
N GLU A 98 -5.51 -7.49 -22.65
CA GLU A 98 -6.92 -7.76 -23.02
C GLU A 98 -7.93 -6.85 -22.29
N GLY A 99 -7.56 -6.30 -21.14
CA GLY A 99 -8.39 -5.39 -20.35
C GLY A 99 -7.68 -4.07 -20.04
N PRO A 100 -8.32 -3.12 -19.33
CA PRO A 100 -7.67 -1.89 -18.95
C PRO A 100 -6.60 -2.14 -17.89
N LEU A 101 -5.54 -1.32 -17.92
CA LEU A 101 -4.68 -1.14 -16.76
C LEU A 101 -5.36 -0.16 -15.80
N TRP A 102 -5.48 -0.52 -14.53
CA TRP A 102 -5.89 0.46 -13.52
C TRP A 102 -4.72 1.37 -13.15
N VAL A 103 -4.95 2.67 -13.16
CA VAL A 103 -3.98 3.67 -12.72
C VAL A 103 -4.63 4.60 -11.72
N GLY A 104 -3.94 4.91 -10.64
CA GLY A 104 -4.44 5.85 -9.63
C GLY A 104 -3.33 6.69 -9.02
N SER A 105 -3.73 7.59 -8.13
CA SER A 105 -2.81 8.47 -7.41
C SER A 105 -3.45 8.91 -6.10
N VAL A 106 -2.81 8.51 -4.99
CA VAL A 106 -3.17 8.89 -3.62
C VAL A 106 -3.13 10.40 -3.43
N LYS A 107 -2.39 11.13 -4.27
CA LYS A 107 -2.29 12.60 -4.21
C LYS A 107 -3.62 13.28 -4.50
N SER A 108 -4.54 12.62 -5.20
CA SER A 108 -5.89 13.14 -5.37
C SER A 108 -6.69 13.17 -4.06
N ASN A 109 -6.38 12.27 -3.11
CA ASN A 109 -7.09 12.14 -1.84
C ASN A 109 -6.48 13.00 -0.72
N MET A 110 -5.15 13.14 -0.71
CA MET A 110 -4.42 13.76 0.42
C MET A 110 -3.42 14.85 0.01
N GLY A 111 -3.36 15.24 -1.26
CA GLY A 111 -2.32 16.13 -1.77
C GLY A 111 -0.94 15.45 -1.86
N HIS A 112 0.07 16.24 -2.19
CA HIS A 112 1.44 15.80 -2.40
C HIS A 112 2.32 16.06 -1.18
N SER A 113 2.69 14.99 -0.48
CA SER A 113 3.55 15.04 0.70
C SER A 113 5.05 15.03 0.35
N GLU A 114 5.39 15.68 -0.77
CA GLU A 114 6.75 15.88 -1.29
C GLU A 114 7.66 14.62 -1.14
N PRO A 115 8.70 14.57 -0.27
CA PRO A 115 9.61 13.42 -0.21
C PRO A 115 8.96 12.14 0.33
N VAL A 116 7.84 12.25 1.07
CA VAL A 116 7.14 11.09 1.65
C VAL A 116 6.16 10.47 0.65
N SER A 117 5.88 11.13 -0.46
CA SER A 117 4.81 10.76 -1.40
C SER A 117 4.91 9.34 -1.96
N GLY A 118 6.12 8.84 -2.21
CA GLY A 118 6.33 7.46 -2.65
C GLY A 118 5.86 6.42 -1.62
N LEU A 119 6.11 6.67 -0.33
CA LEU A 119 5.64 5.79 0.74
C LEU A 119 4.12 5.81 0.88
N CYS A 120 3.49 6.98 0.74
CA CYS A 120 2.03 7.09 0.75
C CYS A 120 1.39 6.25 -0.36
N GLY A 121 1.94 6.29 -1.57
CA GLY A 121 1.49 5.48 -2.71
C GLY A 121 1.64 3.98 -2.46
N VAL A 122 2.80 3.54 -1.94
CA VAL A 122 3.03 2.14 -1.55
C VAL A 122 2.03 1.71 -0.47
N ILE A 123 1.84 2.51 0.59
CA ILE A 123 0.88 2.20 1.66
C ILE A 123 -0.54 2.05 1.12
N LYS A 124 -0.96 2.92 0.19
CA LYS A 124 -2.26 2.81 -0.49
C LYS A 124 -2.37 1.47 -1.23
N ILE A 125 -1.33 1.03 -1.95
CA ILE A 125 -1.31 -0.28 -2.60
C ILE A 125 -1.46 -1.41 -1.56
N LEU A 126 -0.67 -1.38 -0.48
CA LEU A 126 -0.70 -2.45 0.53
C LEU A 126 -2.09 -2.58 1.18
N ILE A 127 -2.73 -1.45 1.51
CA ILE A 127 -4.09 -1.43 2.04
C ILE A 127 -5.08 -1.94 1.00
N SER A 128 -4.93 -1.53 -0.27
CA SER A 128 -5.79 -1.98 -1.37
C SER A 128 -5.69 -3.49 -1.58
N MET A 129 -4.48 -4.06 -1.48
CA MET A 129 -4.24 -5.50 -1.58
C MET A 129 -4.89 -6.26 -0.41
N GLU A 130 -4.70 -5.80 0.83
CA GLU A 130 -5.32 -6.46 2.00
C GLU A 130 -6.85 -6.37 2.01
N LYS A 131 -7.42 -5.30 1.43
CA LYS A 131 -8.88 -5.12 1.37
C LYS A 131 -9.51 -5.69 0.10
N GLY A 132 -8.70 -6.07 -0.90
CA GLY A 132 -9.19 -6.54 -2.19
C GLY A 132 -9.97 -5.47 -2.97
N VAL A 133 -9.66 -4.19 -2.77
CA VAL A 133 -10.40 -3.05 -3.36
C VAL A 133 -9.45 -1.91 -3.69
N LEU A 134 -9.58 -1.32 -4.87
CA LEU A 134 -8.96 -0.03 -5.21
C LEU A 134 -9.87 1.10 -4.72
N PRO A 135 -9.39 1.97 -3.82
CA PRO A 135 -10.11 3.17 -3.44
C PRO A 135 -10.15 4.18 -4.60
N PRO A 136 -11.18 5.02 -4.67
CA PRO A 136 -11.36 5.96 -5.77
C PRO A 136 -10.34 7.10 -5.71
N ASN A 137 -9.88 7.50 -6.88
CA ASN A 137 -9.24 8.79 -7.12
C ASN A 137 -10.30 9.90 -7.04
N LEU A 138 -9.97 10.99 -6.36
CA LEU A 138 -10.83 12.18 -6.35
C LEU A 138 -10.53 13.10 -7.52
N HIS A 139 -11.46 14.00 -7.82
CA HIS A 139 -11.31 15.09 -8.79
C HIS A 139 -11.06 14.66 -10.26
N TYR A 140 -11.32 13.40 -10.59
CA TYR A 140 -11.29 12.89 -11.96
C TYR A 140 -12.68 12.99 -12.59
N TYR A 141 -12.93 14.05 -13.36
CA TYR A 141 -14.22 14.30 -14.00
C TYR A 141 -14.22 14.07 -15.51
N LYS A 142 -13.09 14.38 -16.17
CA LYS A 142 -12.91 14.21 -17.61
C LYS A 142 -11.47 13.75 -17.88
N PRO A 143 -11.26 12.81 -18.81
CA PRO A 143 -9.91 12.40 -19.20
C PRO A 143 -9.16 13.59 -19.83
N ASN A 144 -7.86 13.67 -19.57
CA ASN A 144 -7.01 14.66 -20.22
C ASN A 144 -6.86 14.28 -21.71
N PRO A 145 -7.27 15.13 -22.67
CA PRO A 145 -7.22 14.81 -24.10
C PRO A 145 -5.79 14.63 -24.63
N ALA A 146 -4.77 15.10 -23.89
CA ALA A 146 -3.37 14.86 -24.23
C ALA A 146 -2.89 13.44 -23.87
N ILE A 147 -3.76 12.57 -23.34
CA ILE A 147 -3.43 11.23 -22.88
C ILE A 147 -4.32 10.22 -23.63
N PRO A 148 -3.91 9.77 -24.83
CA PRO A 148 -4.73 8.90 -25.68
C PRO A 148 -5.19 7.62 -24.99
N ALA A 149 -4.35 7.03 -24.13
CA ALA A 149 -4.67 5.80 -23.40
C ALA A 149 -5.86 5.93 -22.43
N LEU A 150 -6.18 7.15 -21.96
CA LEU A 150 -7.40 7.41 -21.19
C LEU A 150 -8.64 7.55 -22.08
N ILE A 151 -8.46 8.00 -23.33
CA ILE A 151 -9.55 8.17 -24.30
C ILE A 151 -9.93 6.82 -24.91
N SER A 152 -8.95 5.96 -25.14
CA SER A 152 -9.13 4.61 -25.69
C SER A 152 -9.45 3.54 -24.64
N ASP A 153 -9.64 3.93 -23.38
CA ASP A 153 -9.90 3.02 -22.23
C ASP A 153 -8.80 1.96 -21.99
N GLN A 154 -7.61 2.12 -22.55
CA GLN A 154 -6.45 1.26 -22.25
C GLN A 154 -5.97 1.44 -20.81
N ILE A 155 -6.09 2.67 -20.28
CA ILE A 155 -5.90 3.01 -18.87
C ILE A 155 -7.23 3.47 -18.29
N LYS A 156 -7.61 2.94 -17.13
CA LYS A 156 -8.77 3.40 -16.36
C LYS A 156 -8.36 3.91 -14.99
N ILE A 157 -9.02 4.99 -14.57
CA ILE A 157 -8.87 5.59 -13.25
C ILE A 157 -10.03 5.09 -12.37
N PRO A 158 -9.78 4.54 -11.17
CA PRO A 158 -10.87 4.13 -10.28
C PRO A 158 -11.59 5.38 -9.77
N THR A 159 -12.87 5.55 -10.13
CA THR A 159 -13.74 6.63 -9.61
C THR A 159 -14.65 6.18 -8.48
N ASP A 160 -14.78 4.86 -8.32
CA ASP A 160 -15.57 4.19 -7.30
C ASP A 160 -14.73 3.12 -6.61
N CYS A 161 -15.18 2.64 -5.46
CA CYS A 161 -14.58 1.49 -4.78
C CYS A 161 -14.63 0.26 -5.70
N THR A 162 -13.49 -0.05 -6.32
CA THR A 162 -13.42 -1.03 -7.41
C THR A 162 -12.87 -2.34 -6.85
N PRO A 163 -13.62 -3.47 -6.89
CA PRO A 163 -13.10 -4.77 -6.50
C PRO A 163 -11.80 -5.09 -7.24
N TRP A 164 -10.78 -5.50 -6.50
CA TRP A 164 -9.45 -5.69 -7.04
C TRP A 164 -8.76 -6.87 -6.36
N ASN A 165 -8.70 -7.98 -7.09
CA ASN A 165 -7.97 -9.16 -6.70
C ASN A 165 -6.87 -9.42 -7.72
N ALA A 166 -5.65 -9.00 -7.41
CA ALA A 166 -4.52 -9.19 -8.30
C ALA A 166 -3.21 -9.39 -7.54
N ASP A 167 -2.33 -10.16 -8.18
CA ASP A 167 -1.06 -10.55 -7.59
C ASP A 167 -0.03 -9.42 -7.63
N TYR A 168 -0.04 -8.56 -8.64
CA TYR A 168 1.00 -7.56 -8.85
C TYR A 168 0.45 -6.15 -9.02
N ALA A 169 1.11 -5.21 -8.35
CA ALA A 169 0.94 -3.77 -8.52
C ALA A 169 2.31 -3.10 -8.54
N ALA A 170 2.36 -1.90 -9.08
CA ALA A 170 3.57 -1.10 -9.09
C ALA A 170 3.31 0.33 -8.62
N ALA A 171 4.36 1.01 -8.16
CA ALA A 171 4.29 2.44 -7.83
C ALA A 171 5.45 3.20 -8.45
N SER A 172 5.17 4.40 -8.94
CA SER A 172 6.14 5.33 -9.50
C SER A 172 6.21 6.61 -8.67
N THR A 173 7.41 7.14 -8.50
CA THR A 173 7.60 8.49 -7.95
C THR A 173 8.72 9.20 -8.68
N PHE A 174 8.45 10.43 -9.13
CA PHE A 174 9.36 11.21 -9.96
C PHE A 174 9.66 12.53 -9.26
N GLY A 175 10.92 12.70 -8.87
CA GLY A 175 11.39 13.90 -8.21
C GLY A 175 11.51 15.05 -9.21
N LEU A 176 11.22 16.25 -8.75
CA LEU A 176 11.28 17.48 -9.54
C LEU A 176 12.65 17.73 -10.20
N GLY A 177 13.74 17.25 -9.58
CA GLY A 177 15.10 17.30 -10.11
C GLY A 177 15.42 16.21 -11.14
N GLY A 178 14.45 15.37 -11.52
CA GLY A 178 14.59 14.31 -12.51
C GLY A 178 15.00 12.94 -11.95
N VAL A 179 15.04 12.75 -10.63
CA VAL A 179 15.30 11.43 -10.03
C VAL A 179 14.01 10.62 -10.04
N ASN A 180 14.03 9.48 -10.73
CA ASN A 180 12.86 8.63 -10.90
C ASN A 180 13.03 7.34 -10.10
N VAL A 181 11.94 6.85 -9.51
CA VAL A 181 11.93 5.55 -8.80
C VAL A 181 10.68 4.78 -9.20
N HIS A 182 10.84 3.48 -9.42
CA HIS A 182 9.75 2.55 -9.68
C HIS A 182 9.92 1.28 -8.84
N VAL A 183 8.84 0.81 -8.24
CA VAL A 183 8.81 -0.41 -7.42
C VAL A 183 7.70 -1.34 -7.88
N VAL A 184 7.99 -2.64 -7.92
CA VAL A 184 7.00 -3.68 -8.21
C VAL A 184 6.78 -4.51 -6.96
N LEU A 185 5.50 -4.66 -6.59
CA LEU A 185 5.04 -5.36 -5.41
C LEU A 185 4.22 -6.58 -5.83
N LYS A 186 4.45 -7.69 -5.14
CA LYS A 186 3.63 -8.88 -5.22
C LYS A 186 2.81 -9.06 -3.95
N SER A 187 1.50 -9.19 -4.08
CA SER A 187 0.62 -9.60 -2.98
C SER A 187 1.06 -10.97 -2.44
N ASN A 188 1.07 -11.13 -1.12
CA ASN A 188 1.38 -12.44 -0.52
C ASN A 188 0.18 -13.40 -0.50
N GLY A 189 -0.94 -13.00 -1.12
CA GLY A 189 -2.19 -13.77 -1.18
C GLY A 189 -2.81 -14.01 0.20
N ASP A 190 -4.00 -14.61 0.21
CA ASP A 190 -4.73 -15.03 1.42
C ASP A 190 -4.08 -16.28 2.07
N GLY A 191 -2.76 -16.26 2.27
CA GLY A 191 -2.02 -17.28 3.01
C GLY A 191 -2.50 -17.44 4.47
N THR A 192 -3.36 -16.55 4.94
CA THR A 192 -4.21 -16.80 6.11
C THR A 192 -5.52 -17.47 5.67
N LYS A 193 -5.44 -18.74 5.24
CA LYS A 193 -6.59 -19.64 5.48
C LYS A 193 -6.99 -19.42 6.93
N ARG A 194 -8.20 -18.93 7.20
CA ARG A 194 -8.79 -18.86 8.55
C ARG A 194 -8.57 -20.22 9.20
N GLN A 195 -7.51 -20.36 9.98
CA GLN A 195 -7.30 -21.58 10.74
C GLN A 195 -8.43 -21.61 11.77
N GLN A 196 -9.14 -22.72 11.79
CA GLN A 196 -10.32 -22.97 12.61
C GLN A 196 -10.10 -22.43 14.03
N ASN A 197 -11.12 -21.75 14.56
CA ASN A 197 -11.20 -21.37 15.97
C ASN A 197 -10.72 -22.55 16.82
N SER A 198 -9.64 -22.38 17.57
CA SER A 198 -9.23 -23.39 18.52
C SER A 198 -10.36 -23.55 19.53
N ALA A 199 -10.78 -24.78 19.82
CA ALA A 199 -11.78 -25.06 20.86
C ALA A 199 -11.37 -24.54 22.25
N PHE A 200 -10.11 -24.14 22.42
CA PHE A 200 -9.51 -23.70 23.67
C PHE A 200 -9.54 -22.18 23.85
N PRO A 201 -9.79 -21.70 25.09
CA PRO A 201 -9.60 -20.30 25.44
C PRO A 201 -8.18 -19.81 25.14
N GLN A 202 -8.05 -18.58 24.65
CA GLN A 202 -6.75 -17.96 24.37
C GLN A 202 -6.43 -16.87 25.39
N LEU A 203 -5.30 -16.99 26.07
CA LEU A 203 -4.77 -15.93 26.92
C LEU A 203 -4.17 -14.83 26.04
N VAL A 204 -4.63 -13.60 26.23
CA VAL A 204 -4.10 -12.40 25.59
C VAL A 204 -3.38 -11.55 26.61
N LEU A 205 -2.15 -11.17 26.27
CA LEU A 205 -1.28 -10.35 27.11
C LEU A 205 -0.86 -9.09 26.35
N TYR A 206 -0.83 -7.95 27.05
CA TYR A 206 -0.33 -6.70 26.49
C TYR A 206 0.36 -5.81 27.53
N SER A 207 1.42 -5.14 27.08
CA SER A 207 2.13 -4.10 27.83
C SER A 207 2.04 -2.78 27.07
N GLY A 208 1.60 -1.73 27.76
CA GLY A 208 1.33 -0.41 27.22
C GLY A 208 2.09 0.71 27.94
N ARG A 209 2.20 1.87 27.30
CA ARG A 209 2.80 3.07 27.92
C ARG A 209 1.84 3.80 28.86
N THR A 210 0.54 3.63 28.64
CA THR A 210 -0.54 4.22 29.44
C THR A 210 -1.58 3.17 29.76
N GLN A 211 -2.34 3.36 30.84
CA GLN A 211 -3.47 2.48 31.16
C GLN A 211 -4.50 2.44 30.02
N ASP A 212 -4.74 3.58 29.37
CA ASP A 212 -5.69 3.68 28.25
C ASP A 212 -5.25 2.89 27.02
N SER A 213 -3.94 2.80 26.75
CA SER A 213 -3.43 1.96 25.65
C SER A 213 -3.73 0.47 25.88
N VAL A 214 -3.72 0.03 27.14
CA VAL A 214 -4.06 -1.33 27.53
C VAL A 214 -5.57 -1.57 27.41
N ARG A 215 -6.38 -0.64 27.93
CA ARG A 215 -7.85 -0.71 27.80
C ARG A 215 -8.30 -0.72 26.34
N TYR A 216 -7.81 0.22 25.55
CA TYR A 216 -8.14 0.37 24.13
C TYR A 216 -7.90 -0.91 23.35
N LEU A 217 -6.73 -1.56 23.55
CA LEU A 217 -6.46 -2.83 22.88
C LEU A 217 -7.53 -3.87 23.23
N PHE A 218 -7.87 -4.04 24.50
CA PHE A 218 -8.84 -5.05 24.90
C PHE A 218 -10.27 -4.74 24.45
N GLU A 219 -10.63 -3.47 24.31
CA GLU A 219 -11.89 -3.02 23.69
C GLU A 219 -11.88 -3.29 22.18
N TYR A 220 -10.78 -2.99 21.50
CA TYR A 220 -10.60 -3.30 20.08
C TYR A 220 -10.76 -4.80 19.82
N LEU A 221 -10.17 -5.66 20.65
CA LEU A 221 -10.34 -7.11 20.56
C LEU A 221 -11.80 -7.55 20.78
N GLN A 222 -12.56 -6.85 21.65
CA GLN A 222 -13.99 -7.11 21.83
C GLN A 222 -14.78 -6.79 20.57
N ILE A 223 -14.49 -5.66 19.92
CA ILE A 223 -15.15 -5.25 18.70
C ILE A 223 -14.85 -6.27 17.58
N CYS A 224 -13.58 -6.61 17.38
CA CYS A 224 -13.19 -7.59 16.37
C CYS A 224 -13.79 -9.00 16.61
N ALA A 225 -13.89 -9.44 17.87
CA ALA A 225 -14.50 -10.72 18.21
C ALA A 225 -16.01 -10.76 17.91
N LYS A 226 -16.72 -9.64 18.10
CA LYS A 226 -18.15 -9.53 17.81
C LYS A 226 -18.45 -9.45 16.32
N GLU A 227 -17.61 -8.78 15.55
CA GLU A 227 -17.92 -8.45 14.16
C GLU A 227 -17.72 -9.59 13.16
N GLN A 228 -17.07 -10.72 13.52
CA GLN A 228 -16.80 -11.92 12.69
C GLN A 228 -16.26 -11.68 11.24
N ASN A 229 -16.12 -10.43 10.78
CA ASN A 229 -15.88 -10.01 9.40
C ASN A 229 -14.87 -8.86 9.31
N THR A 230 -14.09 -8.60 10.36
CA THR A 230 -13.00 -7.62 10.29
C THR A 230 -11.93 -8.13 9.31
N PRO A 231 -11.61 -7.40 8.22
CA PRO A 231 -10.58 -7.84 7.27
C PRO A 231 -9.23 -7.87 7.99
N GLY A 232 -8.60 -9.05 8.03
CA GLY A 232 -7.38 -9.34 8.81
C GLY A 232 -7.62 -10.22 10.04
N GLY A 233 -8.83 -10.23 10.60
CA GLY A 233 -9.28 -11.06 11.73
C GLY A 233 -8.40 -11.01 12.99
N LEU A 234 -8.87 -11.64 14.07
CA LEU A 234 -8.02 -12.03 15.20
C LEU A 234 -7.19 -13.26 14.79
N SER A 235 -6.29 -13.08 13.82
CA SER A 235 -5.49 -14.19 13.29
C SER A 235 -4.48 -14.68 14.33
N ARG A 236 -4.05 -15.94 14.20
CA ARG A 236 -2.95 -16.50 15.01
C ARG A 236 -1.68 -15.63 14.91
N GLU A 237 -1.45 -15.04 13.74
CA GLU A 237 -0.35 -14.12 13.49
C GLU A 237 -0.49 -12.83 14.32
N PHE A 238 -1.69 -12.24 14.38
CA PHE A 238 -1.98 -11.06 15.20
C PHE A 238 -1.67 -11.34 16.68
N PHE A 239 -2.11 -12.46 17.24
CA PHE A 239 -1.80 -12.81 18.64
C PHE A 239 -0.31 -13.09 18.87
N ALA A 240 0.36 -13.74 17.91
CA ALA A 240 1.80 -13.97 17.99
C ALA A 240 2.60 -12.66 18.02
N LEU A 241 2.18 -11.66 17.24
CA LEU A 241 2.76 -10.32 17.26
C LEU A 241 2.43 -9.59 18.55
N LEU A 242 1.19 -9.71 19.03
CA LEU A 242 0.75 -9.06 20.24
C LEU A 242 1.52 -9.55 21.47
N HIS A 243 1.71 -10.86 21.62
CA HIS A 243 2.45 -11.42 22.76
C HIS A 243 3.93 -11.06 22.77
N LYS A 244 4.53 -10.75 21.61
CA LYS A 244 5.88 -10.18 21.60
C LYS A 244 5.96 -8.82 22.28
N SER A 245 4.88 -8.05 22.30
CA SER A 245 4.86 -6.72 22.93
C SER A 245 5.02 -6.77 24.45
N VAL A 246 4.79 -7.93 25.06
CA VAL A 246 4.79 -8.16 26.52
C VAL A 246 6.20 -8.20 27.10
N TYR A 247 7.18 -8.65 26.31
CA TYR A 247 8.59 -8.77 26.71
C TYR A 247 9.31 -7.41 26.83
N SER A 248 8.59 -6.29 26.76
CA SER A 248 9.15 -4.96 26.97
C SER A 248 9.48 -4.71 28.45
N SER A 249 10.58 -3.99 28.70
CA SER A 249 10.95 -3.48 30.03
C SER A 249 9.79 -2.72 30.69
N SER A 250 9.54 -3.00 31.97
CA SER A 250 8.55 -2.28 32.79
C SER A 250 8.86 -0.79 32.92
N LYS A 251 10.12 -0.38 32.77
CA LYS A 251 10.49 1.05 32.72
C LYS A 251 9.94 1.76 31.47
N LEU A 252 9.85 1.05 30.34
CA LEU A 252 9.38 1.61 29.07
C LEU A 252 7.86 1.47 28.89
N LYS A 253 7.30 0.37 29.41
CA LYS A 253 5.87 0.07 29.37
C LYS A 253 5.40 -0.39 30.75
N PRO A 254 5.06 0.54 31.66
CA PRO A 254 4.76 0.21 33.05
C PRO A 254 3.38 -0.45 33.22
N TYR A 255 2.44 -0.23 32.30
CA TYR A 255 1.08 -0.75 32.43
C TYR A 255 0.95 -2.10 31.73
N ARG A 256 0.38 -3.08 32.43
CA ARG A 256 0.15 -4.42 31.89
C ARG A 256 -1.31 -4.79 32.00
N GLY A 257 -1.77 -5.60 31.07
CA GLY A 257 -3.08 -6.23 31.20
C GLY A 257 -3.11 -7.58 30.53
N TYR A 258 -4.07 -8.38 30.98
CA TYR A 258 -4.36 -9.66 30.38
C TYR A 258 -5.85 -9.92 30.28
N LYS A 259 -6.23 -10.81 29.37
CA LYS A 259 -7.60 -11.24 29.18
C LYS A 259 -7.67 -12.65 28.62
N LEU A 260 -8.68 -13.41 29.01
CA LEU A 260 -8.98 -14.70 28.39
C LEU A 260 -10.06 -14.50 27.33
N LEU A 261 -9.72 -14.79 26.07
CA LEU A 261 -10.68 -14.88 24.97
C LEU A 261 -11.30 -16.28 24.97
N VAL A 262 -12.59 -16.37 25.24
CA VAL A 262 -13.37 -17.62 25.19
C VAL A 262 -14.19 -17.64 23.90
N ASN A 263 -14.48 -18.84 23.36
CA ASN A 263 -15.06 -19.04 22.02
C ASN A 263 -16.36 -18.28 21.71
N ASP A 264 -17.12 -17.86 22.73
CA ASP A 264 -18.36 -17.10 22.56
C ASP A 264 -18.12 -15.58 22.37
N GLY A 265 -16.87 -15.14 22.19
CA GLY A 265 -16.51 -13.72 22.23
C GLY A 265 -16.69 -13.09 23.63
N LYS A 266 -17.03 -13.89 24.64
CA LYS A 266 -17.04 -13.50 26.05
C LYS A 266 -15.60 -13.36 26.51
N ILE A 267 -15.33 -12.23 27.14
CA ILE A 267 -13.98 -11.89 27.54
C ILE A 267 -13.98 -11.60 29.03
N SER A 268 -13.07 -12.25 29.76
CA SER A 268 -12.93 -12.09 31.21
C SER A 268 -12.65 -10.64 31.60
N GLU A 269 -12.88 -10.30 32.87
CA GLU A 269 -12.58 -8.98 33.42
C GLU A 269 -11.12 -8.58 33.16
N ILE A 270 -10.90 -7.31 32.81
CA ILE A 270 -9.55 -6.79 32.55
C ILE A 270 -8.85 -6.65 33.90
N LYS A 271 -7.79 -7.42 34.13
CA LYS A 271 -6.89 -7.16 35.25
C LYS A 271 -5.74 -6.30 34.75
N VAL A 272 -5.81 -5.01 35.06
CA VAL A 272 -4.68 -4.08 34.89
C VAL A 272 -3.81 -4.20 36.12
N LEU A 273 -2.52 -4.48 35.92
CA LEU A 273 -1.49 -4.49 36.96
C LEU A 273 -0.69 -3.18 36.93
#